data_AF-A0A8T1N307-F1
#
_entry.id   AF-A0A8T1N307-F1
#
_cell.length_a   1.000
_cell.length_b   1.000
_cell.length_c   1.000
_cell.angle_alpha   90.00
_cell.angle_beta   90.00
_cell.angle_gamma   90.00
#
_symmetry.space_group_name_H-M   'P 1'
#
loop_
_entity.id
_entity.type
_entity.pdbx_description
1 polymer ?
#
loop_
_entity_poly.entity_id
_entity_poly.type
_entity_poly.pdbx_seq_one_letter_code
_entity_poly.pdbx_strand_id
1 'polypeptide(L)'
;MENANAKVVGILENLMRSHSSVFNRKKSNDSPPDSPDPIPHLSALANSVVSRCSKILQVPTEDLQHCFETELPESVQNILTYARNFLEFCSYQALDLLIKSPDYLSDKEFRHLTYDMMLAWESPNVQSETPDKENASCSNEEVESDDGWSLFYSNSTTMAIQVDEKKTVGREAFARIAPVCAVVADIITVHNLFDALTSSSGHRLHFLVYDKYIRSLDKIIKSVKNAFASSIGNLQLSEGEIVIDVDGTVPTQPVLQHIGISAWPGRLTLTNNALYFESLGVGLYDQAIRYDLATDMKQVIKPELTGPLGARLFDKAVMYKSTSIAEPVYLEFPEFKGNSRRDYWLDVCLEILHAHRFIRKHNFKGIQKSEVLAKAIIGILRFRAVREAFNFSMSHYKTLLAFNLAESLPGGDTILETLSCRLALLNVGATQHNGTGTACAKRRSTLSLTKWQPTLSPVSLLTLDRLGFTLQKEANLDGEVVMVGEVCVGEINPLEMAVKQSVLETGRAEAAQATVDQVKVEGIDTNVAVMKVSYDYIPPVTYQSNKNSTSNFLLFPFGFWNI
;
A
#
# COMPACT_ATOMS: atom_id res chain seq x y z
N MET A 1 -31.12 -29.27 17.95
CA MET A 1 -30.10 -28.51 17.19
C MET A 1 -29.83 -27.11 17.75
N GLU A 2 -30.76 -26.45 18.46
CA GLU A 2 -30.49 -25.13 19.10
C GLU A 2 -29.51 -25.16 20.30
N ASN A 3 -29.38 -26.30 21.00
CA ASN A 3 -28.55 -26.39 22.22
C ASN A 3 -27.04 -26.61 21.96
N ALA A 4 -26.62 -26.93 20.73
CA ALA A 4 -25.20 -27.13 20.40
C ALA A 4 -24.53 -25.78 20.06
N ASN A 5 -25.20 -24.93 19.28
CA ASN A 5 -24.69 -23.60 18.91
C ASN A 5 -24.54 -22.66 20.11
N ALA A 6 -25.46 -22.71 21.08
CA ALA A 6 -25.35 -21.93 22.31
C ALA A 6 -24.15 -22.36 23.19
N LYS A 7 -23.76 -23.63 23.10
CA LYS A 7 -22.64 -24.19 23.87
C LYS A 7 -21.29 -23.84 23.23
N VAL A 8 -21.21 -23.82 21.90
CA VAL A 8 -20.00 -23.44 21.14
C VAL A 8 -19.71 -21.94 21.26
N VAL A 9 -20.74 -21.09 21.13
CA VAL A 9 -20.61 -19.64 21.36
C VAL A 9 -20.19 -19.34 22.81
N GLY A 10 -20.76 -20.06 23.79
CA GLY A 10 -20.39 -19.92 25.20
C GLY A 10 -18.99 -20.45 25.57
N ILE A 11 -18.38 -21.32 24.76
CA ILE A 11 -16.98 -21.74 24.93
C ILE A 11 -16.05 -20.65 24.43
N LEU A 12 -16.36 -20.01 23.29
CA LEU A 12 -15.59 -18.90 22.72
C LEU A 12 -15.62 -17.66 23.64
N GLU A 13 -16.80 -17.30 24.17
CA GLU A 13 -16.99 -16.15 25.08
C GLU A 13 -16.24 -16.31 26.42
N ASN A 14 -16.15 -17.53 26.95
CA ASN A 14 -15.42 -17.80 28.19
C ASN A 14 -13.90 -17.87 27.96
N LEU A 15 -13.44 -18.22 26.76
CA LEU A 15 -12.02 -18.33 26.40
C LEU A 15 -11.33 -16.97 26.31
N MET A 16 -12.03 -15.92 25.87
CA MET A 16 -11.47 -14.57 25.72
C MET A 16 -11.30 -13.80 27.04
N ARG A 17 -11.90 -14.27 28.15
CA ARG A 17 -11.86 -13.58 29.46
C ARG A 17 -10.67 -13.94 30.35
N SER A 18 -9.86 -14.96 30.02
CA SER A 18 -8.73 -15.36 30.87
C SER A 18 -7.37 -15.00 30.27
N HIS A 19 -6.97 -13.74 30.37
CA HIS A 19 -5.59 -13.32 30.06
C HIS A 19 -4.93 -12.63 31.24
N SER A 20 -4.03 -13.35 31.91
CA SER A 20 -2.90 -12.73 32.62
C SER A 20 -1.67 -13.65 32.63
N SER A 21 -0.55 -13.04 32.21
CA SER A 21 0.85 -13.46 32.37
C SER A 21 1.29 -14.86 31.90
N VAL A 22 2.00 -14.94 30.76
CA VAL A 22 2.93 -16.05 30.49
C VAL A 22 4.19 -15.56 29.76
N PHE A 23 5.12 -14.94 30.50
CA PHE A 23 6.55 -15.01 30.20
C PHE A 23 7.27 -15.32 31.51
N ASN A 24 7.34 -16.61 31.86
CA ASN A 24 8.36 -17.12 32.77
C ASN A 24 8.58 -18.61 32.50
N ARG A 25 9.68 -18.91 31.80
CA ARG A 25 10.14 -20.26 31.49
C ARG A 25 10.79 -20.85 32.73
N LYS A 26 10.06 -21.66 33.51
CA LYS A 26 10.65 -22.55 34.52
C LYS A 26 10.94 -23.90 33.85
N LYS A 27 12.22 -24.28 33.78
CA LYS A 27 12.66 -25.61 33.35
C LYS A 27 12.20 -26.64 34.39
N SER A 28 11.29 -27.54 34.02
CA SER A 28 11.15 -28.85 34.62
C SER A 28 11.30 -29.90 33.51
N ASN A 29 12.16 -30.88 33.77
CA ASN A 29 12.32 -32.06 32.93
C ASN A 29 11.07 -32.92 33.06
N ASP A 30 10.15 -32.77 32.11
CA ASP A 30 9.18 -33.80 31.74
C ASP A 30 9.05 -33.76 30.21
N SER A 31 9.14 -34.93 29.60
CA SER A 31 8.97 -35.15 28.15
C SER A 31 7.63 -34.58 27.67
N PRO A 32 7.57 -33.87 26.52
CA PRO A 32 6.33 -33.25 26.07
C PRO A 32 5.34 -34.32 25.60
N PRO A 33 4.02 -34.12 25.81
CA PRO A 33 3.00 -34.99 25.25
C PRO A 33 2.96 -34.83 23.72
N ASP A 34 2.55 -35.91 23.06
CA ASP A 34 2.60 -36.21 21.63
C ASP A 34 2.41 -35.02 20.68
N SER A 35 3.24 -34.98 19.62
CA SER A 35 2.97 -34.17 18.44
C SER A 35 1.60 -34.57 17.86
N PRO A 36 0.69 -33.62 17.55
CA PRO A 36 -0.59 -33.95 16.93
C PRO A 36 -0.38 -34.67 15.59
N ASP A 37 -1.26 -35.62 15.28
CA ASP A 37 -1.19 -36.38 14.04
C ASP A 37 -1.29 -35.43 12.83
N PRO A 38 -0.39 -35.55 11.84
CA PRO A 38 -0.38 -34.67 10.68
C PRO A 38 -1.64 -34.88 9.83
N ILE A 39 -2.24 -33.79 9.36
CA ILE A 39 -3.40 -33.82 8.46
C ILE A 39 -2.93 -34.33 7.09
N PRO A 40 -3.41 -35.50 6.61
CA PRO A 40 -2.81 -36.22 5.48
C PRO A 40 -2.76 -35.45 4.14
N HIS A 41 -3.63 -34.47 3.95
CA HIS A 41 -3.75 -33.73 2.69
C HIS A 41 -2.89 -32.46 2.64
N LEU A 42 -2.32 -32.04 3.79
CA LEU A 42 -1.49 -30.84 3.90
C LEU A 42 0.00 -31.19 3.71
N SER A 43 0.76 -30.29 3.10
CA SER A 43 2.23 -30.38 3.02
C SER A 43 2.87 -30.37 4.42
N ALA A 44 4.13 -30.79 4.52
CA ALA A 44 4.83 -30.81 5.82
C ALA A 44 4.91 -29.39 6.43
N LEU A 45 5.13 -28.38 5.59
CA LEU A 45 5.15 -26.98 6.01
C LEU A 45 3.77 -26.49 6.44
N ALA A 46 2.71 -26.82 5.70
CA ALA A 46 1.34 -26.44 6.07
C ALA A 46 0.91 -27.06 7.40
N ASN A 47 1.20 -28.35 7.63
CA ASN A 47 0.97 -29.00 8.93
C ASN A 47 1.74 -28.31 10.07
N SER A 48 3.00 -27.93 9.84
CA SER A 48 3.81 -27.19 10.81
C SER A 48 3.19 -25.83 11.16
N VAL A 49 2.74 -25.08 10.15
CA VAL A 49 2.06 -23.79 10.35
C VAL A 49 0.75 -23.97 11.12
N VAL A 50 -0.10 -24.93 10.73
CA VAL A 50 -1.36 -25.23 11.43
C VAL A 50 -1.10 -25.61 12.90
N SER A 51 -0.09 -26.44 13.18
CA SER A 51 0.29 -26.78 14.56
C SER A 51 0.75 -25.55 15.36
N ARG A 52 1.48 -24.62 14.74
CA ARG A 52 1.88 -23.36 15.39
C ARG A 52 0.67 -22.46 15.65
N CYS A 53 -0.25 -22.32 14.69
CA CYS A 53 -1.49 -21.59 14.86
C CYS A 53 -2.34 -22.17 15.99
N SER A 54 -2.51 -23.49 16.03
CA SER A 54 -3.18 -24.23 17.11
C SER A 54 -2.58 -23.91 18.49
N LYS A 55 -1.25 -23.90 18.61
CA LYS A 55 -0.57 -23.53 19.87
C LYS A 55 -0.80 -22.08 20.27
N ILE A 56 -0.83 -21.15 19.32
CA ILE A 56 -1.11 -19.73 19.58
C ILE A 56 -2.55 -19.53 20.04
N LEU A 57 -3.49 -20.21 19.37
CA LEU A 57 -4.92 -20.16 19.65
C LEU A 57 -5.31 -20.95 20.91
N GLN A 58 -4.46 -21.88 21.37
CA GLN A 58 -4.74 -22.85 22.42
C GLN A 58 -5.95 -23.74 22.09
N VAL A 59 -6.13 -24.05 20.81
CA VAL A 59 -7.21 -24.92 20.30
C VAL A 59 -6.58 -26.11 19.59
N PRO A 60 -6.98 -27.37 19.88
CA PRO A 60 -6.52 -28.55 19.16
C PRO A 60 -6.73 -28.44 17.65
N THR A 61 -5.88 -29.12 16.88
CA THR A 61 -5.92 -29.07 15.41
C THR A 61 -7.23 -29.63 14.84
N GLU A 62 -7.80 -30.62 15.50
CA GLU A 62 -9.05 -31.30 15.12
C GLU A 62 -10.24 -30.36 15.34
N ASP A 63 -10.23 -29.62 16.45
CA ASP A 63 -11.26 -28.64 16.78
C ASP A 63 -11.22 -27.45 15.82
N LEU A 64 -10.01 -27.01 15.43
CA LEU A 64 -9.86 -25.97 14.39
C LEU A 64 -10.42 -26.42 13.04
N GLN A 65 -10.18 -27.66 12.65
CA GLN A 65 -10.75 -28.23 11.43
C GLN A 65 -12.28 -28.30 11.50
N HIS A 66 -12.81 -28.76 12.63
CA HIS A 66 -14.25 -28.81 12.85
C HIS A 66 -14.89 -27.41 12.82
N CYS A 67 -14.26 -26.40 13.45
CA CYS A 67 -14.70 -25.01 13.38
C CYS A 67 -14.71 -24.49 11.94
N PHE A 68 -13.65 -24.74 11.17
CA PHE A 68 -13.59 -24.36 9.75
C PHE A 68 -14.76 -24.97 8.94
N GLU A 69 -15.04 -26.26 9.14
CA GLU A 69 -16.10 -26.98 8.43
C GLU A 69 -17.51 -26.56 8.87
N THR A 70 -17.67 -26.08 10.11
CA THR A 70 -18.98 -25.70 10.66
C THR A 70 -19.31 -24.22 10.45
N GLU A 71 -18.32 -23.33 10.55
CA GLU A 71 -18.52 -21.87 10.55
C GLU A 71 -18.52 -21.25 9.15
N LEU A 72 -17.78 -21.83 8.19
CA LEU A 72 -17.65 -21.26 6.85
C LEU A 72 -18.57 -21.95 5.83
N PRO A 73 -19.06 -21.21 4.82
CA PRO A 73 -19.92 -21.78 3.78
C PRO A 73 -19.25 -22.92 2.99
N GLU A 74 -20.05 -23.88 2.53
CA GLU A 74 -19.58 -25.01 1.70
C GLU A 74 -18.82 -24.56 0.44
N SER A 75 -19.09 -23.36 -0.09
CA SER A 75 -18.37 -22.79 -1.23
C SER A 75 -16.87 -22.60 -0.98
N VAL A 76 -16.47 -22.41 0.28
CA VAL A 76 -15.07 -22.26 0.71
C VAL A 76 -14.43 -23.63 1.02
N GLN A 77 -15.23 -24.69 1.14
CA GLN A 77 -14.77 -26.05 1.46
C GLN A 77 -14.53 -26.91 0.21
N ASN A 78 -14.39 -26.29 -0.97
CA ASN A 78 -14.12 -27.00 -2.21
C ASN A 78 -12.80 -27.80 -2.12
N ILE A 79 -12.84 -29.07 -2.51
CA ILE A 79 -11.72 -30.02 -2.45
C ILE A 79 -10.41 -29.43 -3.03
N LEU A 80 -10.49 -28.63 -4.10
CA LEU A 80 -9.30 -28.06 -4.76
C LEU A 80 -8.68 -26.87 -3.99
N THR A 81 -9.46 -26.17 -3.18
CA THR A 81 -9.02 -24.98 -2.42
C THR A 81 -9.01 -25.21 -0.92
N TYR A 82 -9.52 -26.35 -0.45
CA TYR A 82 -9.71 -26.69 0.97
C TYR A 82 -8.45 -26.41 1.78
N ALA A 83 -7.29 -26.93 1.35
CA ALA A 83 -6.05 -26.76 2.06
C ALA A 83 -5.60 -25.30 2.19
N ARG A 84 -5.77 -24.49 1.13
CA ARG A 84 -5.47 -23.04 1.19
C ARG A 84 -6.44 -22.34 2.13
N ASN A 85 -7.72 -22.62 2.01
CA ASN A 85 -8.76 -21.95 2.78
C ASN A 85 -8.68 -22.33 4.28
N PHE A 86 -8.37 -23.59 4.58
CA PHE A 86 -8.13 -24.03 5.95
C PHE A 86 -6.86 -23.40 6.54
N LEU A 87 -5.78 -23.32 5.76
CA LEU A 87 -4.56 -22.62 6.16
C LEU A 87 -4.81 -21.13 6.41
N GLU A 88 -5.58 -20.46 5.54
CA GLU A 88 -6.00 -19.08 5.71
C GLU A 88 -6.80 -18.90 7.00
N PHE A 89 -7.81 -19.75 7.24
CA PHE A 89 -8.62 -19.71 8.46
C PHE A 89 -7.74 -19.78 9.73
N CYS A 90 -6.85 -20.77 9.80
CA CYS A 90 -5.93 -20.92 10.92
C CYS A 90 -4.98 -19.73 11.05
N SER A 91 -4.44 -19.25 9.93
CA SER A 91 -3.47 -18.16 9.91
C SER A 91 -4.10 -16.84 10.33
N TYR A 92 -5.29 -16.53 9.83
CA TYR A 92 -5.97 -15.28 10.09
C TYR A 92 -6.35 -15.16 11.58
N GLN A 93 -6.89 -16.24 12.17
CA GLN A 93 -7.20 -16.26 13.60
C GLN A 93 -5.93 -16.08 14.46
N ALA A 94 -4.85 -16.81 14.15
CA ALA A 94 -3.60 -16.70 14.90
C ALA A 94 -2.99 -15.30 14.77
N LEU A 95 -3.03 -14.69 13.58
CA LEU A 95 -2.52 -13.35 13.35
C LEU A 95 -3.32 -12.28 14.09
N ASP A 96 -4.66 -12.39 14.14
CA ASP A 96 -5.48 -11.44 14.90
C ASP A 96 -5.10 -11.41 16.40
N LEU A 97 -4.77 -12.57 16.98
CA LEU A 97 -4.25 -12.65 18.35
C LEU A 97 -2.83 -12.07 18.49
N LEU A 98 -1.91 -12.42 17.58
CA LEU A 98 -0.52 -11.97 17.66
C LEU A 98 -0.40 -10.45 17.54
N ILE A 99 -1.16 -9.83 16.63
CA ILE A 99 -1.11 -8.39 16.37
C ILE A 99 -1.65 -7.55 17.54
N LYS A 100 -2.40 -8.16 18.47
CA LYS A 100 -2.82 -7.52 19.72
C LYS A 100 -1.67 -7.40 20.74
N SER A 101 -0.59 -8.16 20.58
CA SER A 101 0.56 -8.09 21.49
C SER A 101 1.42 -6.86 21.19
N PRO A 102 1.94 -6.15 22.20
CA PRO A 102 2.85 -5.04 21.98
C PRO A 102 4.16 -5.53 21.33
N ASP A 103 4.78 -4.68 20.51
CA ASP A 103 6.08 -4.92 19.87
C ASP A 103 6.20 -6.23 19.04
N TYR A 104 5.09 -6.80 18.57
CA TYR A 104 5.08 -8.04 17.79
C TYR A 104 5.96 -8.00 16.53
N LEU A 105 6.15 -6.82 15.91
CA LEU A 105 7.04 -6.65 14.75
C LEU A 105 8.52 -6.91 15.10
N SER A 106 8.91 -6.66 16.35
CA SER A 106 10.25 -6.96 16.88
C SER A 106 10.45 -8.45 17.16
N ASP A 107 9.38 -9.22 17.33
CA ASP A 107 9.45 -10.65 17.59
C ASP A 107 9.94 -11.43 16.36
N LYS A 108 10.98 -12.24 16.58
CA LYS A 108 11.55 -13.11 15.55
C LYS A 108 10.57 -14.22 15.18
N GLU A 109 9.84 -14.78 16.13
CA GLU A 109 8.92 -15.87 15.87
C GLU A 109 7.74 -15.40 15.04
N PHE A 110 7.21 -14.20 15.30
CA PHE A 110 6.22 -13.55 14.45
C PHE A 110 6.68 -13.46 12.98
N ARG A 111 7.89 -12.91 12.75
CA ARG A 111 8.41 -12.72 11.37
C ARG A 111 8.66 -14.03 10.63
N HIS A 112 9.14 -15.07 11.33
CA HIS A 112 9.27 -16.40 10.73
C HIS A 112 7.91 -17.02 10.45
N LEU A 113 6.98 -16.95 11.40
CA LEU A 113 5.65 -17.52 11.25
C LEU A 113 4.89 -16.90 10.07
N THR A 114 4.86 -15.58 9.95
CA THR A 114 4.17 -14.91 8.84
C THR A 114 4.77 -15.26 7.48
N TYR A 115 6.09 -15.45 7.41
CA TYR A 115 6.76 -15.89 6.19
C TYR A 115 6.46 -17.36 5.87
N ASP A 116 6.51 -18.24 6.87
CA ASP A 116 6.16 -19.66 6.73
C ASP A 116 4.70 -19.84 6.32
N MET A 117 3.78 -19.00 6.83
CA MET A 117 2.38 -18.95 6.40
C MET A 117 2.25 -18.66 4.90
N MET A 118 3.04 -17.70 4.38
CA MET A 118 3.05 -17.40 2.94
C MET A 118 3.59 -18.56 2.12
N LEU A 119 4.71 -19.17 2.54
CA LEU A 119 5.28 -20.35 1.86
C LEU A 119 4.33 -21.55 1.87
N ALA A 120 3.70 -21.82 3.02
CA ALA A 120 2.73 -22.89 3.16
C ALA A 120 1.50 -22.66 2.27
N TRP A 121 1.08 -21.41 2.08
CA TRP A 121 -0.07 -21.08 1.23
C TRP A 121 0.22 -21.26 -0.27
N GLU A 122 1.45 -21.02 -0.69
CA GLU A 122 1.89 -21.23 -2.07
C GLU A 122 1.82 -22.73 -2.44
N SER A 123 2.31 -23.59 -1.54
CA SER A 123 2.39 -25.04 -1.69
C SER A 123 1.73 -25.79 -0.51
N PRO A 124 0.38 -25.79 -0.43
CA PRO A 124 -0.36 -26.28 0.74
C PRO A 124 -0.55 -27.79 0.76
N ASN A 125 -0.38 -28.50 -0.37
CA ASN A 125 -0.69 -29.92 -0.52
C ASN A 125 0.57 -30.77 -0.71
N VAL A 126 0.53 -32.03 -0.29
CA VAL A 126 1.63 -33.01 -0.48
C VAL A 126 2.09 -33.15 -1.94
N GLN A 127 1.18 -32.99 -2.92
CA GLN A 127 1.52 -33.07 -4.36
C GLN A 127 2.30 -31.87 -4.90
N SER A 128 2.42 -30.77 -4.14
CA SER A 128 3.20 -29.59 -4.52
C SER A 128 4.68 -29.66 -4.14
N GLU A 129 5.09 -30.72 -3.44
CA GLU A 129 6.49 -31.05 -3.16
C GLU A 129 7.04 -31.85 -4.35
N THR A 130 7.63 -31.20 -5.35
CA THR A 130 8.37 -31.93 -6.39
C THR A 130 9.64 -32.55 -5.77
N PRO A 131 9.89 -33.86 -5.96
CA PRO A 131 11.14 -34.46 -5.54
C PRO A 131 12.20 -34.15 -6.60
N ASP A 132 12.95 -33.07 -6.42
CA ASP A 132 14.07 -32.78 -7.32
C ASP A 132 15.25 -33.71 -7.02
N LYS A 133 15.50 -34.55 -8.02
CA LYS A 133 16.65 -35.42 -8.22
C LYS A 133 17.96 -34.78 -7.73
N GLU A 134 18.68 -35.56 -6.94
CA GLU A 134 20.13 -35.44 -6.80
C GLU A 134 20.81 -35.48 -8.18
N ASN A 135 21.81 -34.62 -8.34
CA ASN A 135 22.90 -34.65 -9.32
C ASN A 135 22.57 -34.33 -10.80
N ALA A 136 22.88 -33.09 -11.19
CA ALA A 136 23.56 -32.81 -12.46
C ALA A 136 24.46 -31.57 -12.34
N SER A 137 25.75 -31.86 -12.41
CA SER A 137 26.91 -30.98 -12.43
C SER A 137 27.06 -30.17 -13.73
N CYS A 138 27.82 -29.06 -13.63
CA CYS A 138 28.55 -28.30 -14.68
C CYS A 138 27.71 -27.39 -15.61
N SER A 139 28.17 -26.19 -16.02
CA SER A 139 29.53 -25.63 -16.11
C SER A 139 29.53 -24.10 -16.13
N ASN A 140 30.63 -23.52 -15.64
CA ASN A 140 31.01 -22.11 -15.79
C ASN A 140 31.23 -21.77 -17.27
N GLU A 141 30.66 -20.67 -17.75
CA GLU A 141 31.23 -19.88 -18.84
C GLU A 141 31.21 -18.42 -18.42
N GLU A 142 32.38 -17.94 -18.01
CA GLU A 142 32.69 -16.53 -17.79
C GLU A 142 32.79 -15.86 -19.17
N VAL A 143 31.92 -14.87 -19.42
CA VAL A 143 32.17 -13.88 -20.46
C VAL A 143 32.63 -12.62 -19.76
N GLU A 144 33.94 -12.37 -19.83
CA GLU A 144 34.56 -11.12 -19.40
C GLU A 144 33.98 -9.96 -20.23
N SER A 145 33.23 -9.06 -19.59
CA SER A 145 33.02 -7.70 -20.09
C SER A 145 33.82 -6.73 -19.22
N ASP A 146 34.85 -6.16 -19.82
CA ASP A 146 35.75 -5.15 -19.27
C ASP A 146 34.99 -3.83 -19.07
N ASP A 147 34.47 -3.61 -17.86
CA ASP A 147 34.09 -2.30 -17.32
C ASP A 147 34.37 -2.30 -15.80
N GLY A 148 35.64 -2.02 -15.49
CA GLY A 148 36.18 -2.09 -14.14
C GLY A 148 35.69 -0.98 -13.23
N TRP A 149 34.45 -1.07 -12.70
CA TRP A 149 34.00 -0.43 -11.44
C TRP A 149 32.77 -1.08 -10.73
N SER A 150 32.30 -2.27 -11.12
CA SER A 150 31.05 -2.85 -10.57
C SER A 150 31.22 -3.95 -9.50
N LEU A 151 32.44 -4.34 -9.12
CA LEU A 151 32.67 -5.54 -8.30
C LEU A 151 32.67 -5.31 -6.77
N PHE A 152 32.62 -4.05 -6.30
CA PHE A 152 32.68 -3.72 -4.87
C PHE A 152 31.33 -3.34 -4.23
N TYR A 153 30.23 -3.46 -4.97
CA TYR A 153 28.85 -3.26 -4.46
C TYR A 153 27.97 -4.51 -4.60
N SER A 154 28.58 -5.70 -4.67
CA SER A 154 27.87 -6.96 -4.43
C SER A 154 27.46 -7.02 -2.97
N ASN A 155 26.31 -6.41 -2.66
CA ASN A 155 25.68 -6.42 -1.34
C ASN A 155 25.64 -7.87 -0.85
N SER A 156 26.13 -8.17 0.37
CA SER A 156 26.18 -9.54 0.89
C SER A 156 24.81 -10.24 0.86
N THR A 157 23.72 -9.46 0.82
CA THR A 157 22.36 -9.95 0.57
C THR A 157 22.20 -10.61 -0.81
N THR A 158 22.79 -10.10 -1.88
CA THR A 158 22.67 -10.64 -3.25
C THR A 158 23.36 -12.00 -3.39
N MET A 159 24.51 -12.19 -2.73
CA MET A 159 25.19 -13.49 -2.66
C MET A 159 24.44 -14.49 -1.76
N ALA A 160 23.85 -14.03 -0.65
CA ALA A 160 23.01 -14.88 0.21
C ALA A 160 21.66 -15.27 -0.45
N ILE A 161 21.12 -14.38 -1.30
CA ILE A 161 19.90 -14.60 -2.09
C ILE A 161 20.09 -15.77 -3.08
N GLN A 162 21.28 -15.94 -3.65
CA GLN A 162 21.61 -17.04 -4.58
C GLN A 162 21.70 -18.42 -3.91
N VAL A 163 21.78 -18.49 -2.57
CA VAL A 163 21.91 -19.76 -1.83
C VAL A 163 20.55 -20.30 -1.35
N ASP A 164 19.47 -19.50 -1.41
CA ASP A 164 18.14 -19.81 -0.88
C ASP A 164 17.04 -19.83 -1.97
N GLU A 165 17.33 -20.39 -3.15
CA GLU A 165 16.35 -20.45 -4.26
C GLU A 165 15.13 -21.34 -3.95
N LYS A 166 15.23 -22.26 -2.99
CA LYS A 166 14.19 -23.29 -2.75
C LYS A 166 13.06 -22.88 -1.79
N LYS A 167 13.12 -21.71 -1.13
CA LYS A 167 12.12 -21.28 -0.14
C LYS A 167 11.74 -19.80 -0.25
N THR A 168 11.40 -19.35 -1.46
CA THR A 168 10.98 -17.98 -1.70
C THR A 168 9.46 -17.86 -1.84
N VAL A 169 8.90 -16.73 -1.40
CA VAL A 169 7.46 -16.43 -1.48
C VAL A 169 7.10 -15.75 -2.81
N GLY A 170 6.06 -16.24 -3.46
CA GLY A 170 5.47 -15.66 -4.67
C GLY A 170 4.49 -14.51 -4.39
N ARG A 171 4.16 -13.77 -5.46
CA ARG A 171 3.33 -12.55 -5.41
C ARG A 171 1.94 -12.78 -4.81
N GLU A 172 1.25 -13.84 -5.21
CA GLU A 172 -0.12 -14.12 -4.75
C GLU A 172 -0.15 -14.55 -3.27
N ALA A 173 0.82 -15.35 -2.83
CA ALA A 173 0.91 -15.76 -1.43
C ALA A 173 1.16 -14.57 -0.50
N PHE A 174 2.06 -13.66 -0.90
CA PHE A 174 2.27 -12.40 -0.19
C PHE A 174 1.01 -11.53 -0.18
N ALA A 175 0.38 -11.35 -1.34
CA ALA A 175 -0.84 -10.55 -1.48
C ALA A 175 -2.01 -11.08 -0.65
N ARG A 176 -2.05 -12.40 -0.40
CA ARG A 176 -3.10 -13.04 0.37
C ARG A 176 -2.91 -12.92 1.88
N ILE A 177 -1.71 -13.24 2.39
CA ILE A 177 -1.46 -13.34 3.83
C ILE A 177 -1.04 -11.98 4.43
N ALA A 178 -0.21 -11.19 3.75
CA ALA A 178 0.37 -9.98 4.33
C ALA A 178 -0.68 -8.92 4.75
N PRO A 179 -1.76 -8.63 3.98
CA PRO A 179 -2.73 -7.59 4.32
C PRO A 179 -3.60 -7.89 5.56
N VAL A 180 -3.59 -9.13 6.06
CA VAL A 180 -4.22 -9.49 7.35
C VAL A 180 -3.64 -8.64 8.48
N CYS A 181 -2.34 -8.33 8.38
CA CYS A 181 -1.69 -7.37 9.23
C CYS A 181 -1.62 -6.01 8.52
N ALA A 182 -2.58 -5.12 8.78
CA ALA A 182 -2.68 -3.83 8.10
C ALA A 182 -1.40 -2.96 8.22
N VAL A 183 -0.61 -3.12 9.31
CA VAL A 183 0.71 -2.47 9.43
C VAL A 183 1.67 -2.94 8.34
N VAL A 184 1.64 -4.22 8.00
CA VAL A 184 2.59 -4.87 7.09
C VAL A 184 2.25 -4.62 5.63
N ALA A 185 0.98 -4.73 5.23
CA ALA A 185 0.59 -4.54 3.83
C ALA A 185 -0.84 -4.00 3.69
N ASP A 186 -1.10 -3.32 2.57
CA ASP A 186 -2.40 -2.76 2.23
C ASP A 186 -3.01 -3.52 1.08
N ILE A 187 -4.29 -3.87 1.15
CA ILE A 187 -4.97 -4.51 0.01
C ILE A 187 -4.84 -3.65 -1.27
N ILE A 188 -4.80 -2.32 -1.15
CA ILE A 188 -4.70 -1.41 -2.30
C ILE A 188 -3.28 -1.41 -2.91
N THR A 189 -2.24 -1.49 -2.07
CA THR A 189 -0.84 -1.28 -2.50
C THR A 189 0.05 -2.52 -2.34
N VAL A 190 -0.50 -3.69 -1.97
CA VAL A 190 0.26 -4.91 -1.66
C VAL A 190 1.10 -5.41 -2.83
N HIS A 191 0.58 -5.31 -4.06
CA HIS A 191 1.33 -5.70 -5.25
C HIS A 191 2.50 -4.76 -5.51
N ASN A 192 2.31 -3.45 -5.33
CA ASN A 192 3.38 -2.46 -5.41
C ASN A 192 4.45 -2.69 -4.33
N LEU A 193 4.03 -3.06 -3.11
CA LEU A 193 4.94 -3.42 -2.02
C LEU A 193 5.77 -4.66 -2.38
N PHE A 194 5.12 -5.70 -2.90
CA PHE A 194 5.82 -6.91 -3.35
C PHE A 194 6.85 -6.59 -4.43
N ASP A 195 6.46 -5.82 -5.44
CA ASP A 195 7.34 -5.44 -6.56
C ASP A 195 8.51 -4.58 -6.04
N ALA A 196 8.28 -3.72 -5.04
CA ALA A 196 9.35 -2.94 -4.41
C ALA A 196 10.35 -3.83 -3.66
N LEU A 197 9.86 -4.79 -2.87
CA LEU A 197 10.69 -5.71 -2.10
C LEU A 197 11.46 -6.69 -2.99
N THR A 198 10.93 -7.06 -4.15
CA THR A 198 11.49 -8.10 -5.03
C THR A 198 12.19 -7.57 -6.29
N SER A 199 12.35 -6.24 -6.38
CA SER A 199 12.97 -5.56 -7.52
C SER A 199 14.37 -6.10 -7.88
N SER A 200 15.12 -6.60 -6.89
CA SER A 200 16.47 -7.17 -7.08
C SER A 200 16.52 -8.71 -7.06
N SER A 201 15.37 -9.41 -6.93
CA SER A 201 15.31 -10.86 -6.68
C SER A 201 14.35 -11.59 -7.61
N GLY A 202 14.23 -11.14 -8.86
CA GLY A 202 13.50 -11.86 -9.90
C GLY A 202 12.03 -12.13 -9.58
N HIS A 203 11.34 -11.18 -8.91
CA HIS A 203 9.94 -11.31 -8.49
C HIS A 203 9.66 -12.44 -7.48
N ARG A 204 10.67 -12.88 -6.72
CA ARG A 204 10.48 -13.78 -5.59
C ARG A 204 10.96 -13.14 -4.30
N LEU A 205 10.17 -13.28 -3.24
CA LEU A 205 10.46 -12.66 -1.95
C LEU A 205 11.24 -13.63 -1.04
N HIS A 206 12.51 -13.32 -0.79
CA HIS A 206 13.35 -14.05 0.14
C HIS A 206 13.10 -13.62 1.60
N PHE A 207 13.28 -14.55 2.54
CA PHE A 207 13.07 -14.27 3.97
C PHE A 207 13.92 -13.10 4.47
N LEU A 208 15.18 -13.00 4.04
CA LEU A 208 16.09 -11.93 4.47
C LEU A 208 15.57 -10.54 4.08
N VAL A 209 14.93 -10.42 2.92
CA VAL A 209 14.32 -9.17 2.45
C VAL A 209 13.08 -8.86 3.29
N TYR A 210 12.23 -9.86 3.54
CA TYR A 210 11.05 -9.72 4.38
C TYR A 210 11.41 -9.34 5.83
N ASP A 211 12.35 -10.05 6.46
CA ASP A 211 12.85 -9.78 7.82
C ASP A 211 13.42 -8.35 7.91
N LYS A 212 14.23 -7.94 6.92
CA LYS A 212 14.77 -6.57 6.85
C LYS A 212 13.65 -5.52 6.74
N TYR A 213 12.63 -5.77 5.91
CA TYR A 213 11.49 -4.88 5.77
C TYR A 213 10.73 -4.69 7.08
N ILE A 214 10.34 -5.79 7.74
CA ILE A 214 9.56 -5.72 8.99
C ILE A 214 10.37 -5.04 10.12
N ARG A 215 11.68 -5.32 10.23
CA ARG A 215 12.55 -4.62 11.19
C ARG A 215 12.67 -3.13 10.89
N SER A 216 12.78 -2.76 9.62
CA SER A 216 12.77 -1.35 9.22
C SER A 216 11.47 -0.68 9.64
N LEU A 217 10.34 -1.34 9.41
CA LEU A 217 9.01 -0.84 9.79
C LEU A 217 8.87 -0.64 11.30
N ASP A 218 9.29 -1.60 12.11
CA ASP A 218 9.34 -1.47 13.58
C ASP A 218 10.20 -0.28 14.03
N LYS A 219 11.39 -0.12 13.43
CA LYS A 219 12.28 1.02 13.68
C LYS A 219 11.62 2.35 13.34
N ILE A 220 10.95 2.46 12.19
CA ILE A 220 10.22 3.67 11.79
C ILE A 220 9.11 3.99 12.78
N ILE A 221 8.28 3.01 13.14
CA ILE A 221 7.17 3.22 14.09
C ILE A 221 7.70 3.75 15.43
N LYS A 222 8.77 3.16 15.97
CA LYS A 222 9.41 3.65 17.20
C LYS A 222 9.98 5.06 17.04
N SER A 223 10.59 5.37 15.90
CA SER A 223 11.09 6.72 15.59
C SER A 223 9.97 7.76 15.58
N VAL A 224 8.83 7.44 14.95
CA VAL A 224 7.68 8.34 14.87
C VAL A 224 7.05 8.56 16.25
N LYS A 225 6.95 7.52 17.09
CA LYS A 225 6.52 7.68 18.49
C LYS A 225 7.39 8.65 19.27
N ASN A 226 8.71 8.51 19.14
CA ASN A 226 9.66 9.36 19.83
C ASN A 226 9.56 10.81 19.33
N ALA A 227 9.47 11.01 18.01
CA ALA A 227 9.28 12.32 17.40
C ALA A 227 7.97 12.97 17.88
N PHE A 228 6.87 12.21 17.89
CA PHE A 228 5.58 12.68 18.39
C PHE A 228 5.67 13.17 19.84
N ALA A 229 6.23 12.36 20.73
CA ALA A 229 6.43 12.74 22.14
C ALA A 229 7.23 14.04 22.30
N SER A 230 8.24 14.26 21.44
CA SER A 230 9.07 15.47 21.47
C SER A 230 8.39 16.74 20.92
N SER A 231 7.39 16.58 20.05
CA SER A 231 6.76 17.70 19.33
C SER A 231 5.48 18.24 19.98
N ILE A 232 4.84 17.48 20.89
CA ILE A 232 3.58 17.86 21.55
C ILE A 232 3.66 19.23 22.22
N GLY A 233 4.80 19.57 22.84
CA GLY A 233 4.97 20.84 23.56
C GLY A 233 5.12 22.07 22.65
N ASN A 234 5.68 21.91 21.45
CA ASN A 234 6.07 23.04 20.60
C ASN A 234 5.01 23.39 19.54
N LEU A 235 4.31 22.39 19.00
CA LEU A 235 3.45 22.58 17.81
C LEU A 235 1.98 22.93 18.10
N GLN A 236 1.58 23.02 19.38
CA GLN A 236 0.18 23.23 19.80
C GLN A 236 -0.80 22.34 19.01
N LEU A 237 -0.52 21.05 18.94
CA LEU A 237 -1.26 20.09 18.13
C LEU A 237 -2.73 19.99 18.57
N SER A 238 -3.62 19.85 17.59
CA SER A 238 -5.05 19.63 17.84
C SER A 238 -5.29 18.24 18.46
N GLU A 239 -6.44 18.04 19.10
CA GLU A 239 -6.80 16.70 19.55
C GLU A 239 -6.91 15.71 18.37
N GLY A 240 -6.28 14.54 18.51
CA GLY A 240 -6.19 13.54 17.44
C GLY A 240 -5.21 13.90 16.31
N GLU A 241 -4.38 14.93 16.49
CA GLU A 241 -3.32 15.27 15.54
C GLU A 241 -2.01 14.54 15.89
N ILE A 242 -1.51 13.75 14.94
CA ILE A 242 -0.35 12.87 15.09
C ILE A 242 0.78 13.38 14.19
N VAL A 243 1.99 13.47 14.74
CA VAL A 243 3.20 13.70 13.95
C VAL A 243 3.58 12.42 13.20
N ILE A 244 3.71 12.53 11.88
CA ILE A 244 3.99 11.41 10.98
C ILE A 244 5.47 11.40 10.59
N ASP A 245 6.04 12.55 10.26
CA ASP A 245 7.47 12.68 9.94
C ASP A 245 8.02 14.07 10.30
N VAL A 246 9.33 14.12 10.53
CA VAL A 246 10.11 15.32 10.87
C VAL A 246 11.40 15.30 10.07
N ASP A 247 11.74 16.42 9.44
CA ASP A 247 12.97 16.61 8.67
C ASP A 247 13.56 18.01 8.90
N GLY A 248 14.82 18.22 8.56
CA GLY A 248 15.57 19.44 8.91
C GLY A 248 16.20 19.39 10.31
N THR A 249 16.36 18.21 10.88
CA THR A 249 17.05 17.95 12.15
C THR A 249 18.21 17.00 11.94
N VAL A 250 19.25 17.09 12.77
CA VAL A 250 20.39 16.15 12.74
C VAL A 250 19.88 14.70 12.70
N PRO A 251 20.31 13.87 11.72
CA PRO A 251 21.44 14.09 10.80
C PRO A 251 21.09 14.74 9.45
N THR A 252 19.83 15.06 9.15
CA THR A 252 19.47 15.67 7.86
C THR A 252 19.77 17.18 7.85
N GLN A 253 20.07 17.71 6.66
CA GLN A 253 20.28 19.15 6.47
C GLN A 253 18.97 19.93 6.70
N PRO A 254 19.00 21.18 7.15
CA PRO A 254 17.80 22.00 7.30
C PRO A 254 16.97 22.07 6.00
N VAL A 255 15.65 22.15 6.14
CA VAL A 255 14.74 22.48 5.02
C VAL A 255 14.76 24.00 4.87
N LEU A 256 14.89 24.52 3.65
CA LEU A 256 14.87 25.96 3.40
C LEU A 256 13.47 26.38 2.97
N GLN A 257 12.87 27.31 3.71
CA GLN A 257 11.60 27.92 3.34
C GLN A 257 11.85 29.22 2.58
N HIS A 258 11.32 29.32 1.37
CA HIS A 258 11.37 30.51 0.55
C HIS A 258 9.99 31.19 0.49
N ILE A 259 9.98 32.50 0.78
CA ILE A 259 8.82 33.39 0.63
C ILE A 259 9.31 34.66 -0.05
N GLY A 260 8.79 34.94 -1.25
CA GLY A 260 9.32 35.98 -2.12
C GLY A 260 10.82 35.76 -2.39
N ILE A 261 11.64 36.72 -1.96
CA ILE A 261 13.11 36.69 -2.10
C ILE A 261 13.84 36.21 -0.83
N SER A 262 13.12 35.91 0.25
CA SER A 262 13.71 35.54 1.54
C SER A 262 13.77 34.02 1.69
N ALA A 263 14.81 33.52 2.35
CA ALA A 263 15.01 32.10 2.63
C ALA A 263 15.35 31.88 4.11
N TRP A 264 14.64 30.95 4.76
CA TRP A 264 14.80 30.64 6.18
C TRP A 264 15.11 29.15 6.35
N PRO A 265 16.23 28.77 6.99
CA PRO A 265 16.49 27.37 7.30
C PRO A 265 15.67 26.94 8.52
N GLY A 266 15.15 25.72 8.50
CA GLY A 266 14.28 25.24 9.56
C GLY A 266 14.03 23.74 9.56
N ARG A 267 13.17 23.34 10.48
CA ARG A 267 12.61 21.99 10.61
C ARG A 267 11.21 21.96 10.02
N LEU A 268 10.91 20.90 9.28
CA LEU A 268 9.59 20.63 8.73
C LEU A 268 8.99 19.41 9.43
N THR A 269 7.75 19.53 9.90
CA THR A 269 6.99 18.45 10.52
C THR A 269 5.70 18.22 9.74
N LEU A 270 5.44 16.98 9.34
CA LEU A 270 4.15 16.56 8.76
C LEU A 270 3.28 15.94 9.85
N THR A 271 2.03 16.38 9.93
CA THR A 271 0.98 15.72 10.71
C THR A 271 -0.08 15.14 9.79
N ASN A 272 -1.04 14.42 10.38
CA ASN A 272 -2.24 14.00 9.67
C ASN A 272 -3.17 15.16 9.27
N ASN A 273 -2.88 16.42 9.62
CA ASN A 273 -3.73 17.57 9.30
C ASN A 273 -2.99 18.72 8.58
N ALA A 274 -1.69 18.89 8.77
CA ALA A 274 -0.95 20.06 8.31
C ALA A 274 0.56 19.80 8.19
N LEU A 275 1.24 20.73 7.51
CA LEU A 275 2.68 20.92 7.63
C LEU A 275 2.98 22.01 8.66
N TYR A 276 4.01 21.81 9.46
CA TYR A 276 4.52 22.78 10.42
C TYR A 276 5.97 23.10 10.07
N PHE A 277 6.28 24.37 9.88
CA PHE A 277 7.64 24.85 9.65
C PHE A 277 8.13 25.68 10.83
N GLU A 278 9.26 25.29 11.40
CA GLU A 278 9.91 25.97 12.52
C GLU A 278 11.27 26.50 12.05
N SER A 279 11.42 27.82 11.92
CA SER A 279 12.70 28.44 11.57
C SER A 279 13.73 28.25 12.69
N LEU A 280 15.00 28.11 12.30
CA LEU A 280 16.12 28.09 13.24
C LEU A 280 16.30 29.49 13.85
N GLY A 281 15.95 29.65 15.12
CA GLY A 281 16.18 30.86 15.91
C GLY A 281 17.51 30.84 16.67
N VAL A 282 17.77 31.89 17.45
CA VAL A 282 18.95 31.99 18.32
C VAL A 282 18.69 31.20 19.62
N GLY A 283 19.06 29.91 19.62
CA GLY A 283 19.05 29.04 20.81
C GLY A 283 17.83 28.12 20.95
N LEU A 284 16.66 28.50 20.40
CA LEU A 284 15.46 27.67 20.27
C LEU A 284 14.84 27.88 18.88
N TYR A 285 13.98 26.96 18.44
CA TYR A 285 13.17 27.15 17.23
C TYR A 285 12.13 28.26 17.44
N ASP A 286 11.84 29.02 16.40
CA ASP A 286 10.75 30.00 16.42
C ASP A 286 9.38 29.30 16.43
N GLN A 287 8.31 30.06 16.68
CA GLN A 287 6.94 29.55 16.63
C GLN A 287 6.63 28.92 15.26
N ALA A 288 6.08 27.71 15.29
CA ALA A 288 5.79 26.96 14.08
C ALA A 288 4.72 27.64 13.20
N ILE A 289 5.01 27.78 11.90
CA ILE A 289 4.06 28.21 10.88
C ILE A 289 3.29 26.99 10.39
N ARG A 290 1.96 27.02 10.48
CA ARG A 290 1.06 25.93 10.10
C ARG A 290 0.51 26.12 8.67
N TYR A 291 0.75 25.15 7.79
CA TYR A 291 0.15 25.05 6.46
C TYR A 291 -0.88 23.94 6.44
N ASP A 292 -2.16 24.32 6.37
CA ASP A 292 -3.29 23.41 6.54
C ASP A 292 -3.50 22.50 5.29
N LEU A 293 -3.64 21.19 5.53
CA LEU A 293 -3.99 20.18 4.52
C LEU A 293 -5.44 19.66 4.69
N ALA A 294 -6.02 19.84 5.87
CA ALA A 294 -7.28 19.22 6.29
C ALA A 294 -8.55 19.96 5.86
N THR A 295 -8.49 21.28 5.73
CA THR A 295 -9.63 22.15 5.38
C THR A 295 -9.67 22.39 3.87
N ASP A 296 -10.82 22.81 3.33
CA ASP A 296 -10.93 23.08 1.89
C ASP A 296 -10.47 24.49 1.54
N MET A 297 -9.16 24.67 1.40
CA MET A 297 -8.52 25.97 1.14
C MET A 297 -7.93 26.05 -0.27
N LYS A 298 -8.44 25.22 -1.20
CA LYS A 298 -7.94 25.07 -2.57
C LYS A 298 -6.42 24.88 -2.60
N GLN A 299 -5.91 24.01 -1.73
CA GLN A 299 -4.48 23.74 -1.62
C GLN A 299 -3.94 23.18 -2.93
N VAL A 300 -2.81 23.73 -3.36
CA VAL A 300 -2.01 23.24 -4.48
C VAL A 300 -0.62 22.90 -3.94
N ILE A 301 -0.24 21.64 -4.10
CA ILE A 301 1.08 21.13 -3.76
C ILE A 301 1.65 20.50 -5.03
N LYS A 302 2.83 20.96 -5.46
CA LYS A 302 3.49 20.46 -6.68
C LYS A 302 5.01 20.64 -6.59
N PRO A 303 5.78 19.89 -7.38
CA PRO A 303 7.20 20.13 -7.53
C PRO A 303 7.45 21.53 -8.12
N GLU A 304 8.52 22.19 -7.68
CA GLU A 304 8.96 23.48 -8.24
C GLU A 304 10.49 23.56 -8.33
N LEU A 305 10.95 24.27 -9.37
CA LEU A 305 12.35 24.53 -9.67
C LEU A 305 12.83 25.75 -8.87
N THR A 306 13.82 25.59 -7.99
CA THR A 306 14.42 26.70 -7.23
C THR A 306 15.68 27.30 -7.86
N GLY A 307 16.10 26.75 -9.00
CA GLY A 307 17.30 27.19 -9.71
C GLY A 307 17.11 28.47 -10.52
N PRO A 308 18.20 29.22 -10.76
CA PRO A 308 18.15 30.33 -11.70
C PRO A 308 17.62 29.86 -13.06
N LEU A 309 16.74 30.67 -13.66
CA LEU A 309 16.14 30.43 -14.99
C LEU A 309 15.34 29.12 -15.12
N GLY A 310 14.89 28.51 -14.01
CA GLY A 310 14.12 27.26 -14.08
C GLY A 310 14.96 26.07 -14.56
N ALA A 311 16.26 26.05 -14.22
CA ALA A 311 17.12 24.92 -14.54
C ALA A 311 16.71 23.67 -13.72
N ARG A 312 16.44 22.55 -14.42
CA ARG A 312 16.02 21.26 -13.83
C ARG A 312 17.01 20.66 -12.82
N LEU A 313 18.26 21.10 -12.83
CA LEU A 313 19.29 20.69 -11.86
C LEU A 313 18.94 21.12 -10.41
N PHE A 314 18.01 22.06 -10.26
CA PHE A 314 17.57 22.62 -8.98
C PHE A 314 16.09 22.34 -8.73
N ASP A 315 15.57 21.19 -9.18
CA ASP A 315 14.22 20.73 -8.87
C ASP A 315 14.10 20.21 -7.43
N LYS A 316 14.40 21.09 -6.47
CA LYS A 316 14.61 20.72 -5.07
C LYS A 316 13.51 21.21 -4.14
N ALA A 317 12.46 21.87 -4.65
CA ALA A 317 11.38 22.35 -3.79
C ALA A 317 10.03 21.70 -4.04
N VAL A 318 9.23 21.75 -2.98
CA VAL A 318 7.78 21.57 -2.99
C VAL A 318 7.16 22.95 -2.80
N MET A 319 6.33 23.37 -3.75
CA MET A 319 5.50 24.57 -3.61
C MET A 319 4.23 24.21 -2.86
N TYR A 320 3.86 25.02 -1.86
CA TYR A 320 2.54 25.03 -1.24
C TYR A 320 1.84 26.37 -1.51
N LYS A 321 0.60 26.32 -1.98
CA LYS A 321 -0.28 27.50 -2.11
C LYS A 321 -1.69 27.16 -1.62
N SER A 322 -2.34 28.10 -0.94
CA SER A 322 -3.76 28.00 -0.57
C SER A 322 -4.40 29.38 -0.55
N THR A 323 -5.73 29.45 -0.37
CA THR A 323 -6.44 30.73 -0.24
C THR A 323 -6.12 31.49 1.05
N SER A 324 -5.49 30.84 2.03
CA SER A 324 -5.11 31.46 3.31
C SER A 324 -3.80 32.23 3.27
N ILE A 325 -2.99 32.04 2.22
CA ILE A 325 -1.68 32.68 2.08
C ILE A 325 -1.62 33.50 0.79
N ALA A 326 -1.08 34.71 0.89
CA ALA A 326 -1.02 35.64 -0.25
C ALA A 326 0.02 35.20 -1.28
N GLU A 327 1.20 34.82 -0.82
CA GLU A 327 2.30 34.33 -1.65
C GLU A 327 2.47 32.81 -1.49
N PRO A 328 2.80 32.07 -2.56
CA PRO A 328 3.17 30.67 -2.45
C PRO A 328 4.46 30.53 -1.62
N VAL A 329 4.53 29.45 -0.87
CA VAL A 329 5.72 29.08 -0.09
C VAL A 329 6.43 27.94 -0.80
N TYR A 330 7.76 28.01 -0.90
CA TYR A 330 8.57 26.93 -1.45
C TYR A 330 9.41 26.31 -0.35
N LEU A 331 9.26 25.01 -0.15
CA LEU A 331 10.04 24.23 0.79
C LEU A 331 11.12 23.50 0.00
N GLU A 332 12.33 24.05 0.00
CA GLU A 332 13.50 23.46 -0.64
C GLU A 332 14.16 22.41 0.28
N PHE A 333 14.50 21.27 -0.31
CA PHE A 333 15.15 20.15 0.33
C PHE A 333 16.57 20.01 -0.26
N PRO A 334 17.58 20.63 0.37
CA PRO A 334 18.95 20.48 -0.08
C PRO A 334 19.38 19.00 -0.09
N GLU A 335 19.76 18.52 -1.27
CA GLU A 335 20.40 17.22 -1.52
C GLU A 335 21.57 17.41 -2.48
N PHE A 336 22.66 16.65 -2.28
CA PHE A 336 23.84 16.73 -3.14
C PHE A 336 23.59 16.17 -4.55
N LYS A 337 22.79 15.09 -4.65
CA LYS A 337 22.46 14.43 -5.93
C LYS A 337 21.03 13.91 -5.88
N GLY A 338 20.30 14.13 -6.97
CA GLY A 338 18.91 13.68 -7.11
C GLY A 338 17.91 14.57 -6.37
N ASN A 339 16.68 14.09 -6.33
CA ASN A 339 15.50 14.80 -5.85
C ASN A 339 14.71 13.93 -4.83
N SER A 340 15.31 12.84 -4.34
CA SER A 340 14.63 11.79 -3.59
C SER A 340 13.99 12.27 -2.28
N ARG A 341 14.63 13.22 -1.59
CA ARG A 341 14.08 13.82 -0.36
C ARG A 341 12.90 14.71 -0.69
N ARG A 342 13.00 15.53 -1.74
CA ARG A 342 11.90 16.37 -2.21
C ARG A 342 10.72 15.51 -2.64
N ASP A 343 10.95 14.53 -3.51
CA ASP A 343 9.90 13.67 -4.07
C ASP A 343 9.17 12.90 -2.96
N TYR A 344 9.90 12.39 -1.96
CA TYR A 344 9.28 11.79 -0.78
C TYR A 344 8.35 12.76 -0.06
N TRP A 345 8.83 13.97 0.27
CA TRP A 345 8.04 14.97 0.99
C TRP A 345 6.82 15.41 0.19
N LEU A 346 6.96 15.57 -1.13
CA LEU A 346 5.84 15.82 -2.03
C LEU A 346 4.79 14.71 -1.92
N ASP A 347 5.22 13.45 -2.04
CA ASP A 347 4.34 12.28 -2.03
C ASP A 347 3.58 12.15 -0.70
N VAL A 348 4.25 12.24 0.45
CA VAL A 348 3.58 12.10 1.75
C VAL A 348 2.64 13.28 2.06
N CYS A 349 2.95 14.49 1.58
CA CYS A 349 2.05 15.64 1.70
C CYS A 349 0.79 15.46 0.85
N LEU A 350 0.97 14.99 -0.39
CA LEU A 350 -0.14 14.69 -1.29
C LEU A 350 -1.02 13.57 -0.72
N GLU A 351 -0.45 12.53 -0.12
CA GLU A 351 -1.24 11.43 0.46
C GLU A 351 -2.22 11.94 1.53
N ILE A 352 -1.74 12.78 2.45
CA ILE A 352 -2.58 13.39 3.48
C ILE A 352 -3.62 14.33 2.86
N LEU A 353 -3.23 15.15 1.87
CA LEU A 353 -4.14 16.05 1.18
C LEU A 353 -5.27 15.28 0.45
N HIS A 354 -4.92 14.22 -0.27
CA HIS A 354 -5.86 13.38 -1.00
C HIS A 354 -6.78 12.59 -0.06
N ALA A 355 -6.27 12.09 1.07
CA ALA A 355 -7.09 11.48 2.12
C ALA A 355 -8.15 12.45 2.66
N HIS A 356 -7.78 13.70 2.95
CA HIS A 356 -8.75 14.73 3.38
C HIS A 356 -9.74 15.12 2.29
N ARG A 357 -9.29 15.24 1.03
CA ARG A 357 -10.20 15.46 -0.11
C ARG A 357 -11.22 14.33 -0.25
N PHE A 358 -10.77 13.08 -0.11
CA PHE A 358 -11.65 11.90 -0.13
C PHE A 358 -12.66 11.93 1.02
N ILE A 359 -12.23 12.21 2.25
CA ILE A 359 -13.11 12.39 3.42
C ILE A 359 -14.19 13.44 3.14
N ARG A 360 -13.81 14.61 2.60
CA ARG A 360 -14.75 15.69 2.29
C ARG A 360 -15.70 15.33 1.16
N LYS A 361 -15.19 14.73 0.07
CA LYS A 361 -16.00 14.30 -1.09
C LYS A 361 -17.14 13.37 -0.67
N HIS A 362 -16.88 12.48 0.30
CA HIS A 362 -17.86 11.50 0.78
C HIS A 362 -18.53 11.88 2.11
N ASN A 363 -18.26 13.08 2.66
CA ASN A 363 -18.80 13.58 3.92
C ASN A 363 -18.56 12.65 5.13
N PHE A 364 -17.41 11.97 5.18
CA PHE A 364 -17.08 11.05 6.27
C PHE A 364 -16.80 11.79 7.59
N LYS A 365 -17.29 11.22 8.70
CA LYS A 365 -17.16 11.75 10.07
C LYS A 365 -16.83 10.63 11.05
N GLY A 366 -16.40 11.00 12.25
CA GLY A 366 -16.12 10.04 13.34
C GLY A 366 -15.20 8.91 12.87
N ILE A 367 -15.59 7.66 13.15
CA ILE A 367 -14.82 6.45 12.87
C ILE A 367 -14.39 6.38 11.40
N GLN A 368 -15.26 6.72 10.44
CA GLN A 368 -14.93 6.67 9.01
C GLN A 368 -13.79 7.63 8.65
N LYS A 369 -13.83 8.85 9.20
CA LYS A 369 -12.76 9.83 9.02
C LYS A 369 -11.45 9.30 9.59
N SER A 370 -11.49 8.75 10.80
CA SER A 370 -10.29 8.22 11.46
C SER A 370 -9.73 6.97 10.80
N GLU A 371 -10.58 6.10 10.25
CA GLU A 371 -10.16 4.93 9.46
C GLU A 371 -9.39 5.37 8.21
N VAL A 372 -9.90 6.37 7.47
CA VAL A 372 -9.22 6.92 6.29
C VAL A 372 -7.86 7.52 6.65
N LEU A 373 -7.81 8.35 7.69
CA LEU A 373 -6.56 8.97 8.13
C LEU A 373 -5.57 7.92 8.64
N ALA A 374 -6.04 6.91 9.38
CA ALA A 374 -5.20 5.82 9.85
C ALA A 374 -4.60 5.02 8.69
N LYS A 375 -5.39 4.75 7.65
CA LYS A 375 -4.92 4.08 6.43
C LYS A 375 -3.81 4.87 5.73
N ALA A 376 -3.97 6.19 5.61
CA ALA A 376 -2.94 7.08 5.05
C ALA A 376 -1.65 7.08 5.90
N ILE A 377 -1.77 7.21 7.22
CA ILE A 377 -0.63 7.21 8.15
C ILE A 377 0.14 5.90 8.05
N ILE A 378 -0.54 4.75 8.11
CA ILE A 378 0.09 3.42 8.00
C ILE A 378 0.73 3.24 6.61
N GLY A 379 0.10 3.75 5.54
CA GLY A 379 0.70 3.86 4.21
C GLY A 379 2.05 4.58 4.23
N ILE A 380 2.13 5.76 4.84
CA ILE A 380 3.36 6.55 4.95
C ILE A 380 4.44 5.82 5.76
N LEU A 381 4.07 5.13 6.86
CA LEU A 381 5.00 4.33 7.65
C LEU A 381 5.64 3.21 6.82
N ARG A 382 4.84 2.47 6.04
CA ARG A 382 5.34 1.43 5.12
C ARG A 382 6.22 2.03 4.03
N PHE A 383 5.78 3.14 3.44
CA PHE A 383 6.54 3.84 2.39
C PHE A 383 7.93 4.27 2.88
N ARG A 384 8.00 4.87 4.07
CA ARG A 384 9.27 5.26 4.70
C ARG A 384 10.15 4.06 5.00
N ALA A 385 9.58 2.98 5.53
CA ALA A 385 10.32 1.76 5.87
C ALA A 385 10.98 1.11 4.64
N VAL A 386 10.27 1.05 3.50
CA VAL A 386 10.82 0.52 2.24
C VAL A 386 11.90 1.45 1.69
N ARG A 387 11.64 2.76 1.66
CA ARG A 387 12.61 3.75 1.17
C ARG A 387 13.93 3.68 1.94
N GLU A 388 13.89 3.69 3.27
CA GLU A 388 15.11 3.65 4.11
C GLU A 388 15.84 2.31 4.04
N ALA A 389 15.13 1.19 3.88
CA ALA A 389 15.74 -0.14 3.84
C ALA A 389 16.34 -0.50 2.48
N PHE A 390 15.75 -0.01 1.38
CA PHE A 390 16.04 -0.50 0.03
C PHE A 390 16.41 0.59 -0.98
N ASN A 391 16.51 1.86 -0.59
CA ASN A 391 16.79 3.00 -1.49
C ASN A 391 15.86 3.02 -2.72
N PHE A 392 14.60 2.61 -2.52
CA PHE A 392 13.65 2.38 -3.59
C PHE A 392 13.19 3.70 -4.22
N SER A 393 13.31 3.82 -5.54
CA SER A 393 12.81 4.97 -6.33
C SER A 393 11.48 4.61 -6.99
N MET A 394 10.44 5.40 -6.71
CA MET A 394 9.09 5.17 -7.20
C MET A 394 8.80 5.84 -8.55
N SER A 395 7.89 5.27 -9.33
CA SER A 395 7.23 5.93 -10.47
C SER A 395 5.76 6.22 -10.13
N HIS A 396 5.07 7.01 -10.97
CA HIS A 396 3.71 7.51 -10.72
C HIS A 396 2.70 6.42 -10.31
N TYR A 397 2.71 5.24 -10.97
CA TYR A 397 1.81 4.11 -10.65
C TYR A 397 2.39 3.10 -9.65
N LYS A 398 3.65 3.33 -9.26
CA LYS A 398 4.50 2.59 -8.30
C LYS A 398 4.07 2.63 -6.84
N THR A 399 3.38 3.68 -6.43
CA THR A 399 3.44 4.16 -5.03
C THR A 399 2.84 3.19 -3.99
N LEU A 400 3.33 3.28 -2.74
CA LEU A 400 2.79 2.57 -1.56
C LEU A 400 1.74 3.39 -0.80
N LEU A 401 1.43 4.57 -1.30
CA LEU A 401 0.51 5.55 -0.74
C LEU A 401 -0.84 5.39 -1.46
N ALA A 402 -1.86 4.93 -0.73
CA ALA A 402 -3.08 4.40 -1.33
C ALA A 402 -3.91 5.49 -2.05
N PHE A 403 -3.96 6.70 -1.49
CA PHE A 403 -4.70 7.81 -2.07
C PHE A 403 -3.96 8.43 -3.25
N ASN A 404 -2.64 8.57 -3.17
CA ASN A 404 -1.83 8.95 -4.33
C ASN A 404 -1.93 7.93 -5.46
N LEU A 405 -1.91 6.64 -5.13
CA LEU A 405 -2.04 5.57 -6.12
C LEU A 405 -3.36 5.71 -6.87
N ALA A 406 -4.47 5.83 -6.14
CA ALA A 406 -5.79 5.95 -6.74
C ALA A 406 -6.00 7.26 -7.53
N GLU A 407 -5.33 8.34 -7.16
CA GLU A 407 -5.37 9.60 -7.93
C GLU A 407 -4.51 9.54 -9.21
N SER A 408 -3.47 8.71 -9.20
CA SER A 408 -2.61 8.52 -10.37
C SER A 408 -3.20 7.52 -11.37
N LEU A 409 -3.75 6.39 -10.91
CA LEU A 409 -4.11 5.27 -11.77
C LEU A 409 -5.34 5.55 -12.66
N PRO A 410 -5.30 5.16 -13.95
CA PRO A 410 -6.51 4.93 -14.74
C PRO A 410 -7.47 3.97 -14.02
N GLY A 411 -8.70 4.38 -13.76
CA GLY A 411 -9.69 3.60 -13.00
C GLY A 411 -9.53 3.66 -11.47
N GLY A 412 -8.64 4.52 -10.95
CA GLY A 412 -8.46 4.70 -9.51
C GLY A 412 -9.68 5.31 -8.81
N ASP A 413 -10.57 5.98 -9.55
CA ASP A 413 -11.90 6.39 -9.06
C ASP A 413 -12.77 5.20 -8.62
N THR A 414 -12.67 4.06 -9.33
CA THR A 414 -13.34 2.81 -8.97
C THR A 414 -12.78 2.21 -7.68
N ILE A 415 -11.47 2.35 -7.44
CA ILE A 415 -10.84 1.96 -6.18
C ILE A 415 -11.39 2.82 -5.03
N LEU A 416 -11.44 4.15 -5.21
CA LEU A 416 -11.97 5.08 -4.20
C LEU A 416 -13.48 4.88 -3.96
N GLU A 417 -14.26 4.60 -5.01
CA GLU A 417 -15.68 4.30 -4.87
C GLU A 417 -15.89 3.00 -4.07
N THR A 418 -15.12 1.96 -4.38
CA THR A 418 -15.17 0.69 -3.64
C THR A 418 -14.77 0.89 -2.17
N LEU A 419 -13.72 1.67 -1.91
CA LEU A 419 -13.31 2.03 -0.55
C LEU A 419 -14.40 2.80 0.19
N SER A 420 -15.05 3.76 -0.48
CA SER A 420 -16.16 4.52 0.08
C SER A 420 -17.34 3.62 0.45
N CYS A 421 -17.72 2.68 -0.42
CA CYS A 421 -18.78 1.72 -0.15
C CYS A 421 -18.47 0.86 1.08
N ARG A 422 -17.21 0.42 1.25
CA ARG A 422 -16.79 -0.34 2.44
C ARG A 422 -16.83 0.50 3.70
N LEU A 423 -16.31 1.73 3.65
CA LEU A 423 -16.36 2.66 4.79
C LEU A 423 -17.79 2.97 5.23
N ALA A 424 -18.76 2.99 4.30
CA ALA A 424 -20.17 3.20 4.61
C ALA A 424 -20.74 2.10 5.54
N LEU A 425 -20.21 0.88 5.50
CA LEU A 425 -20.64 -0.24 6.34
C LEU A 425 -20.19 -0.10 7.80
N LEU A 426 -19.17 0.72 8.09
CA LEU A 426 -18.74 1.01 9.47
C LEU A 426 -19.83 1.73 10.29
N ASN A 427 -20.78 2.41 9.63
CA ASN A 427 -21.84 3.18 10.29
C ASN A 427 -23.06 2.34 10.73
N VAL A 428 -23.21 1.11 10.22
CA VAL A 428 -24.42 0.29 10.46
C VAL A 428 -24.48 -0.22 11.90
N GLY A 429 -23.35 -0.32 12.61
CA GLY A 429 -23.32 -0.69 14.03
C GLY A 429 -23.75 0.44 15.00
N ALA A 430 -23.58 1.72 14.62
CA ALA A 430 -23.85 2.86 15.51
C ALA A 430 -25.28 3.41 15.41
N THR A 431 -26.05 3.03 14.40
CA THR A 431 -27.35 3.65 14.07
C THR A 431 -28.58 2.92 14.59
N GLN A 432 -28.43 1.88 15.43
CA GLN A 432 -29.60 1.20 16.03
C GLN A 432 -30.39 2.07 17.03
N HIS A 433 -29.97 3.30 17.34
CA HIS A 433 -30.67 4.13 18.31
C HIS A 433 -31.35 5.40 17.82
N ASN A 434 -31.27 5.81 16.54
CA ASN A 434 -32.07 6.95 16.05
C ASN A 434 -32.38 6.81 14.57
N GLY A 435 -33.65 6.50 14.27
CA GLY A 435 -34.14 6.42 12.90
C GLY A 435 -34.21 7.81 12.26
N THR A 436 -33.58 7.96 11.09
CA THR A 436 -34.09 8.72 9.92
C THR A 436 -33.22 8.30 8.73
N GLY A 437 -33.83 7.71 7.71
CA GLY A 437 -33.13 7.07 6.60
C GLY A 437 -32.43 8.03 5.64
N THR A 438 -31.20 7.67 5.24
CA THR A 438 -30.48 8.28 4.13
C THR A 438 -30.63 7.43 2.86
N ALA A 439 -31.00 8.08 1.76
CA ALA A 439 -31.31 7.46 0.48
C ALA A 439 -30.04 7.08 -0.30
N CYS A 440 -29.48 5.90 -0.05
CA CYS A 440 -28.58 5.23 -0.99
C CYS A 440 -28.76 3.70 -1.00
N ALA A 441 -29.98 3.22 -0.76
CA ALA A 441 -30.33 1.80 -0.73
C ALA A 441 -31.44 1.46 -1.75
N LYS A 442 -31.38 2.02 -2.96
CA LYS A 442 -32.38 1.73 -3.99
C LYS A 442 -31.78 1.68 -5.40
N ARG A 443 -30.97 0.65 -5.66
CA ARG A 443 -30.90 -0.09 -6.95
C ARG A 443 -29.89 -1.24 -6.88
N ARG A 444 -30.34 -2.35 -6.29
CA ARG A 444 -30.17 -3.74 -6.76
C ARG A 444 -30.56 -4.67 -5.62
N SER A 445 -31.83 -5.09 -5.62
CA SER A 445 -32.28 -6.26 -4.88
C SER A 445 -32.94 -7.19 -5.87
N THR A 446 -32.20 -8.21 -6.28
CA THR A 446 -32.71 -9.53 -6.64
C THR A 446 -31.58 -10.52 -6.37
N LEU A 447 -31.30 -10.77 -5.09
CA LEU A 447 -30.70 -12.00 -4.56
C LEU A 447 -30.93 -11.95 -3.04
N SER A 448 -31.85 -12.80 -2.59
CA SER A 448 -32.19 -12.99 -1.19
C SER A 448 -30.97 -13.54 -0.44
N LEU A 449 -30.34 -12.72 0.41
CA LEU A 449 -29.36 -13.18 1.40
C LEU A 449 -29.97 -13.02 2.80
N THR A 450 -30.47 -14.12 3.34
CA THR A 450 -30.98 -14.22 4.70
C THR A 450 -29.82 -14.08 5.71
N LYS A 451 -29.93 -13.07 6.59
CA LYS A 451 -29.43 -13.07 7.98
C LYS A 451 -27.90 -13.05 8.20
N TRP A 452 -27.12 -12.32 7.39
CA TRP A 452 -25.78 -11.86 7.76
C TRP A 452 -25.60 -10.43 7.25
N GLN A 453 -25.63 -9.43 8.14
CA GLN A 453 -25.19 -8.08 7.78
C GLN A 453 -23.80 -7.88 8.38
N PRO A 454 -22.72 -7.94 7.58
CA PRO A 454 -21.37 -7.79 8.11
C PRO A 454 -21.15 -6.33 8.47
N THR A 455 -21.20 -6.03 9.77
CA THR A 455 -20.64 -4.78 10.28
C THR A 455 -19.13 -4.90 10.12
N LEU A 456 -18.53 -4.06 9.28
CA LEU A 456 -17.07 -4.06 9.09
C LEU A 456 -16.38 -3.46 10.32
N SER A 457 -15.19 -3.95 10.63
CA SER A 457 -14.32 -3.42 11.68
C SER A 457 -13.39 -2.33 11.10
N PRO A 458 -13.12 -1.23 11.81
CA PRO A 458 -12.19 -0.19 11.37
C PRO A 458 -10.73 -0.65 11.60
N VAL A 459 -10.25 -1.53 10.71
CA VAL A 459 -8.98 -2.24 10.87
C VAL A 459 -7.78 -1.29 10.96
N SER A 460 -7.72 -0.26 10.12
CA SER A 460 -6.58 0.67 10.10
C SER A 460 -6.54 1.51 11.38
N LEU A 461 -7.69 1.98 11.86
CA LEU A 461 -7.82 2.73 13.10
C LEU A 461 -7.41 1.88 14.30
N LEU A 462 -7.97 0.68 14.44
CA LEU A 462 -7.62 -0.24 15.53
C LEU A 462 -6.13 -0.56 15.52
N THR A 463 -5.57 -0.76 14.33
CA THR A 463 -4.15 -1.03 14.15
C THR A 463 -3.31 0.16 14.63
N LEU A 464 -3.68 1.38 14.25
CA LEU A 464 -2.97 2.59 14.64
C LEU A 464 -3.05 2.84 16.16
N ASP A 465 -4.21 2.60 16.77
CA ASP A 465 -4.40 2.68 18.23
C ASP A 465 -3.56 1.63 18.97
N ARG A 466 -3.47 0.38 18.47
CA ARG A 466 -2.59 -0.67 19.02
C ARG A 466 -1.11 -0.30 18.89
N LEU A 467 -0.75 0.44 17.85
CA LEU A 467 0.56 1.05 17.73
C LEU A 467 0.75 2.23 18.69
N GLY A 468 -0.23 2.65 19.49
CA GLY A 468 -0.09 3.72 20.48
C GLY A 468 -0.27 5.13 19.89
N PHE A 469 -0.91 5.24 18.74
CA PHE A 469 -1.23 6.51 18.08
C PHE A 469 -2.75 6.73 18.11
N THR A 470 -3.23 7.64 18.96
CA THR A 470 -4.67 7.83 19.20
C THR A 470 -5.24 8.96 18.35
N LEU A 471 -6.17 8.63 17.43
CA LEU A 471 -6.88 9.62 16.59
C LEU A 471 -8.19 10.14 17.22
N GLN A 472 -8.82 9.37 18.10
CA GLN A 472 -10.03 9.75 18.84
C GLN A 472 -9.93 9.25 20.28
N LYS A 473 -10.36 10.06 21.25
CA LYS A 473 -10.55 9.57 22.62
C LYS A 473 -11.92 8.88 22.74
N GLU A 474 -11.88 7.61 23.12
CA GLU A 474 -13.00 6.80 23.63
C GLU A 474 -14.25 6.74 22.73
N ALA A 475 -14.19 5.88 21.72
CA ALA A 475 -15.32 4.98 21.46
C ALA A 475 -14.92 3.63 22.07
N ASN A 476 -15.82 2.97 22.82
CA ASN A 476 -15.62 1.58 23.22
C ASN A 476 -15.53 0.74 21.93
N LEU A 477 -14.31 0.57 21.42
CA LEU A 477 -13.99 -0.27 20.27
C LEU A 477 -13.89 -1.75 20.68
N ASP A 478 -14.26 -2.08 21.92
CA ASP A 478 -14.36 -3.42 22.49
C ASP A 478 -15.64 -4.16 22.00
N GLY A 479 -15.93 -4.02 20.71
CA GLY A 479 -16.95 -4.78 20.02
C GLY A 479 -16.35 -6.09 19.55
N GLU A 480 -16.88 -7.19 20.08
CA GLU A 480 -16.57 -8.58 19.75
C GLU A 480 -16.36 -8.77 18.23
N VAL A 481 -15.11 -9.03 17.84
CA VAL A 481 -14.71 -9.17 16.44
C VAL A 481 -15.00 -10.62 16.01
N VAL A 482 -16.15 -10.83 15.38
CA VAL A 482 -16.50 -12.15 14.79
C VAL A 482 -16.03 -12.27 13.32
N MET A 483 -15.23 -11.33 12.81
CA MET A 483 -14.56 -11.47 11.50
C MET A 483 -13.16 -10.88 11.55
N VAL A 484 -12.15 -11.68 11.19
CA VAL A 484 -10.76 -11.23 11.07
C VAL A 484 -10.64 -10.22 9.92
N GLY A 485 -10.85 -8.94 10.23
CA GLY A 485 -10.51 -7.80 9.39
C GLY A 485 -11.17 -7.76 8.00
N GLU A 486 -10.56 -7.01 7.09
CA GLU A 486 -11.04 -6.84 5.71
C GLU A 486 -10.83 -8.08 4.81
N VAL A 487 -10.15 -9.13 5.30
CA VAL A 487 -9.72 -10.29 4.52
C VAL A 487 -10.51 -11.54 4.94
N CYS A 488 -11.45 -11.97 4.09
CA CYS A 488 -12.26 -13.16 4.33
C CYS A 488 -11.59 -14.41 3.74
N VAL A 489 -11.71 -15.56 4.40
CA VAL A 489 -11.18 -16.87 3.96
C VAL A 489 -11.83 -17.29 2.64
N GLY A 490 -11.02 -17.74 1.67
CA GLY A 490 -11.47 -18.19 0.35
C GLY A 490 -12.13 -17.13 -0.57
N GLU A 491 -12.34 -15.91 -0.09
CA GLU A 491 -12.97 -14.82 -0.84
C GLU A 491 -11.96 -13.77 -1.30
N ILE A 492 -12.17 -13.25 -2.51
CA ILE A 492 -11.40 -12.14 -3.06
C ILE A 492 -12.02 -10.83 -2.58
N ASN A 493 -11.22 -9.94 -1.99
CA ASN A 493 -11.72 -8.66 -1.50
C ASN A 493 -12.18 -7.78 -2.70
N PRO A 494 -13.33 -7.10 -2.64
CA PRO A 494 -13.77 -6.17 -3.67
C PRO A 494 -12.74 -5.08 -4.03
N LEU A 495 -11.97 -4.59 -3.04
CA LEU A 495 -10.87 -3.65 -3.27
C LEU A 495 -9.75 -4.28 -4.09
N GLU A 496 -9.40 -5.53 -3.80
CA GLU A 496 -8.38 -6.27 -4.56
C GLU A 496 -8.81 -6.43 -6.03
N MET A 497 -10.09 -6.73 -6.27
CA MET A 497 -10.64 -6.80 -7.63
C MET A 497 -10.58 -5.44 -8.35
N ALA A 498 -10.95 -4.36 -7.67
CA ALA A 498 -10.89 -3.00 -8.23
C ALA A 498 -9.45 -2.60 -8.60
N VAL A 499 -8.48 -2.94 -7.75
CA VAL A 499 -7.05 -2.71 -8.01
C VAL A 499 -6.56 -3.52 -9.19
N LYS A 500 -6.85 -4.84 -9.22
CA LYS A 500 -6.46 -5.71 -10.34
C LYS A 500 -7.03 -5.19 -11.67
N GLN A 501 -8.27 -4.73 -11.68
CA GLN A 501 -8.90 -4.14 -12.86
C GLN A 501 -8.23 -2.82 -13.29
N SER A 502 -7.93 -1.92 -12.35
CA SER A 502 -7.24 -0.65 -12.63
C SER A 502 -5.81 -0.86 -13.16
N VAL A 503 -5.09 -1.86 -12.65
CA VAL A 503 -3.76 -2.24 -13.16
C VAL A 503 -3.84 -2.76 -14.60
N LEU A 504 -4.84 -3.58 -14.93
CA LEU A 504 -5.06 -4.02 -16.32
C LEU A 504 -5.38 -2.85 -17.25
N GLU A 505 -6.17 -1.88 -16.78
CA GLU A 505 -6.46 -0.65 -17.51
C GLU A 505 -5.23 0.22 -17.73
N THR A 506 -4.37 0.31 -16.72
CA THR A 506 -3.08 1.02 -16.82
C THR A 506 -2.19 0.39 -17.89
N GLY A 507 -2.06 -0.94 -17.93
CA GLY A 507 -1.29 -1.62 -18.97
C GLY A 507 -1.84 -1.35 -20.38
N ARG A 508 -3.17 -1.23 -20.53
CA ARG A 508 -3.79 -0.82 -21.81
C ARG A 508 -3.50 0.65 -22.14
N ALA A 509 -3.54 1.54 -21.16
CA ALA A 509 -3.25 2.96 -21.35
C ALA A 509 -1.77 3.18 -21.74
N GLU A 510 -0.84 2.48 -21.10
CA GLU A 510 0.59 2.51 -21.43
C GLU A 510 0.85 1.95 -22.84
N ALA A 511 0.23 0.83 -23.21
CA ALA A 511 0.34 0.27 -24.56
C ALA A 511 -0.24 1.21 -25.63
N ALA A 512 -1.37 1.85 -25.36
CA ALA A 512 -1.96 2.86 -26.24
C ALA A 512 -1.04 4.07 -26.38
N GLN A 513 -0.47 4.57 -25.27
CA GLN A 513 0.46 5.69 -25.27
C GLN A 513 1.74 5.35 -26.05
N ALA A 514 2.31 4.15 -25.87
CA ALA A 514 3.47 3.68 -26.62
C ALA A 514 3.18 3.59 -28.12
N THR A 515 1.98 3.16 -28.50
CA THR A 515 1.54 3.14 -29.92
C THR A 515 1.45 4.55 -30.48
N VAL A 516 0.84 5.49 -29.74
CA VAL A 516 0.75 6.90 -30.15
C VAL A 516 2.15 7.49 -30.33
N ASP A 517 3.07 7.23 -29.40
CA ASP A 517 4.42 7.78 -29.47
C ASP A 517 5.24 7.14 -30.60
N GLN A 518 5.05 5.85 -30.88
CA GLN A 518 5.61 5.20 -32.07
C GLN A 518 5.10 5.87 -33.36
N VAL A 519 3.80 6.15 -33.46
CA VAL A 519 3.19 6.80 -34.63
C VAL A 519 3.66 8.25 -34.81
N LYS A 520 3.90 8.98 -33.70
CA LYS A 520 4.53 10.32 -33.75
C LYS A 520 5.96 10.27 -34.26
N VAL A 521 6.73 9.25 -33.85
CA VAL A 521 8.12 9.05 -34.28
C VAL A 521 8.20 8.58 -35.74
N GLU A 522 7.21 7.80 -36.22
CA GLU A 522 7.09 7.34 -37.62
C GLU A 522 6.63 8.45 -38.60
N GLY A 523 6.50 9.71 -38.13
CA GLY A 523 6.47 10.88 -39.01
C GLY A 523 5.09 11.29 -39.54
N ILE A 524 3.99 10.76 -38.99
CA ILE A 524 2.65 11.23 -39.37
C ILE A 524 2.46 12.72 -39.04
N ASP A 525 2.97 13.18 -37.90
CA ASP A 525 2.92 14.61 -37.52
C ASP A 525 3.75 15.48 -38.49
N THR A 526 4.87 14.96 -39.00
CA THR A 526 5.70 15.64 -40.00
C THR A 526 4.97 15.72 -41.34
N ASN A 527 4.29 14.64 -41.76
CA ASN A 527 3.49 14.61 -42.99
C ASN A 527 2.24 15.48 -42.89
N VAL A 528 1.57 15.56 -41.73
CA VAL A 528 0.42 16.44 -41.49
C VAL A 528 0.84 17.92 -41.47
N ALA A 529 2.00 18.24 -40.89
CA ALA A 529 2.57 19.59 -40.93
C ALA A 529 2.94 19.99 -42.37
N VAL A 530 3.56 19.08 -43.15
CA VAL A 530 3.90 19.30 -44.56
C VAL A 530 2.64 19.42 -45.44
N MET A 531 1.60 18.65 -45.17
CA MET A 531 0.31 18.76 -45.88
C MET A 531 -0.44 20.06 -45.56
N LYS A 532 -0.40 20.56 -44.31
CA LYS A 532 -0.95 21.87 -43.97
C LYS A 532 -0.22 23.01 -44.71
N VAL A 533 1.11 22.98 -44.73
CA VAL A 533 1.91 23.97 -45.48
C VAL A 533 1.62 23.88 -46.98
N SER A 534 1.38 22.68 -47.52
CA SER A 534 1.04 22.48 -48.94
C SER A 534 -0.37 22.98 -49.29
N TYR A 535 -1.35 22.88 -48.38
CA TYR A 535 -2.70 23.41 -48.58
C TYR A 535 -2.74 24.94 -48.56
N ASP A 536 -1.95 25.58 -47.71
CA ASP A 536 -1.86 27.05 -47.62
C ASP A 536 -1.13 27.67 -48.83
N TYR A 537 -0.47 26.86 -49.66
CA TYR A 537 0.21 27.27 -50.89
C TYR A 537 -0.57 26.99 -52.18
N ILE A 538 -1.84 26.57 -52.11
CA ILE A 538 -2.69 26.45 -53.31
C ILE A 538 -3.28 27.84 -53.62
N PRO A 539 -2.82 28.57 -54.66
CA PRO A 539 -3.46 29.83 -55.03
C PRO A 539 -4.88 29.55 -55.56
N PRO A 540 -5.84 30.46 -55.31
CA PRO A 540 -7.18 30.31 -55.87
C PRO A 540 -7.10 30.35 -57.39
N VAL A 541 -7.62 29.30 -58.05
CA VAL A 541 -7.78 29.29 -59.52
C VAL A 541 -8.82 30.35 -59.89
N THR A 542 -8.37 31.54 -60.28
CA THR A 542 -9.21 32.53 -60.95
C THR A 542 -9.54 32.06 -62.35
N TYR A 543 -10.78 31.62 -62.57
CA TYR A 543 -11.33 31.43 -63.91
C TYR A 543 -11.47 32.80 -64.60
N GLN A 544 -10.59 33.10 -65.54
CA GLN A 544 -10.83 34.14 -66.55
C GLN A 544 -11.25 33.48 -67.87
N SER A 545 -12.51 33.74 -68.24
CA SER A 545 -13.09 33.45 -69.54
C SER A 545 -12.29 34.19 -70.63
N ASN A 546 -11.72 33.44 -71.59
CA ASN A 546 -11.54 33.98 -72.93
C ASN A 546 -11.69 32.90 -74.01
N LYS A 547 -12.55 33.23 -74.98
CA LYS A 547 -12.88 32.43 -76.16
C LYS A 547 -11.66 32.42 -77.10
N ASN A 548 -11.11 31.24 -77.39
CA ASN A 548 -10.81 30.75 -78.75
C ASN A 548 -9.88 29.53 -78.73
N SER A 549 -10.42 28.44 -79.30
CA SER A 549 -9.73 27.38 -80.06
C SER A 549 -8.77 26.40 -79.37
N THR A 550 -9.08 25.12 -79.64
CA THR A 550 -8.24 23.90 -79.70
C THR A 550 -7.72 23.25 -78.42
N SER A 551 -8.45 22.19 -78.04
CA SER A 551 -7.98 20.86 -77.60
C SER A 551 -6.62 20.73 -76.91
N ASN A 552 -6.64 20.33 -75.64
CA ASN A 552 -6.10 19.04 -75.21
C ASN A 552 -6.47 18.78 -73.75
N PHE A 553 -7.32 17.78 -73.52
CA PHE A 553 -7.43 17.09 -72.24
C PHE A 553 -6.13 16.34 -72.00
N LEU A 554 -5.45 16.59 -70.89
CA LEU A 554 -4.47 15.64 -70.37
C LEU A 554 -4.71 15.37 -68.89
N LEU A 555 -4.89 14.07 -68.67
CA LEU A 555 -5.15 13.31 -67.46
C LEU A 555 -4.22 13.64 -66.29
N PHE A 556 -4.81 13.63 -65.08
CA PHE A 556 -4.11 13.21 -63.87
C PHE A 556 -3.67 11.74 -63.99
N PRO A 557 -2.53 11.38 -63.41
CA PRO A 557 -2.43 10.08 -62.76
C PRO A 557 -2.16 10.27 -61.26
N PHE A 558 -3.14 9.83 -60.47
CA PHE A 558 -2.92 9.44 -59.09
C PHE A 558 -1.93 8.27 -59.06
N GLY A 559 -0.72 8.54 -58.58
CA GLY A 559 0.25 7.51 -58.23
C GLY A 559 0.07 7.14 -56.76
N PHE A 560 -0.47 5.95 -56.52
CA PHE A 560 -0.38 5.22 -55.26
C PHE A 560 1.06 5.22 -54.73
N TRP A 561 1.27 5.69 -53.51
CA TRP A 561 2.42 5.30 -52.71
C TRP A 561 1.92 4.43 -51.57
N ASN A 562 2.33 3.16 -51.61
CA ASN A 562 2.21 2.24 -50.49
C ASN A 562 3.06 2.75 -49.32
N ILE A 563 2.40 2.97 -48.18
CA ILE A 563 2.92 2.66 -46.84
C ILE A 563 1.79 1.95 -46.12
#